data_AF-A0A328WM45-F1
#
_entry.id   AF-A0A328WM45-F1
#
_cell.length_a   1.000
_cell.length_b   1.000
_cell.length_c   1.000
_cell.angle_alpha   90.00
_cell.angle_beta   90.00
_cell.angle_gamma   90.00
#
_symmetry.space_group_name_H-M   'P 1'
#
loop_
_entity.id
_entity.type
_entity.pdbx_description
1 polymer ?
#
loop_
_entity_poly.entity_id
_entity_poly.type
_entity_poly.pdbx_seq_one_letter_code
_entity_poly.pdbx_strand_id
1 'polypeptide(L)'
;MKSVDKYLFQALDNYPYWLEGTIESLDYALSYDDKNTTALCLYGRIHAEQLQDYEGAKNYFQQAISIDIHALEVYPHYIETLLLNEDFEEAQKLIDFAQTIKGVKKVEIKLKLVSLLERQLAFKKALKLLKKVKLELIVSEHNYQIEETEKRLKSKLETNSKKKKRK
;
A
#
# COMPACT_ATOMS: atom_id res chain seq x y z
N MET A 1 -21.39 16.30 13.85
CA MET A 1 -20.04 15.71 13.70
C MET A 1 -19.66 15.13 15.06
N LYS A 2 -19.35 13.83 15.16
CA LYS A 2 -18.88 13.26 16.43
C LYS A 2 -17.51 13.87 16.76
N SER A 3 -17.11 13.88 18.03
CA SER A 3 -15.80 14.41 18.43
C SER A 3 -14.65 13.71 17.70
N VAL A 4 -14.73 12.38 17.52
CA VAL A 4 -13.77 11.59 16.73
C VAL A 4 -13.67 12.07 15.28
N ASP A 5 -14.80 12.37 14.62
CA ASP A 5 -14.81 12.79 13.21
C ASP A 5 -14.06 14.12 13.03
N LYS A 6 -14.18 15.05 13.98
CA LYS A 6 -13.48 16.35 13.94
C LYS A 6 -11.98 16.14 13.87
N TYR A 7 -11.43 15.41 14.85
CA TYR A 7 -9.99 15.25 14.99
C TYR A 7 -9.42 14.34 13.88
N LEU A 8 -10.18 13.33 13.46
CA LEU A 8 -9.81 12.51 12.31
C LEU A 8 -9.67 13.34 11.03
N PHE A 9 -10.62 14.24 10.75
CA PHE A 9 -10.53 15.11 9.57
C PHE A 9 -9.37 16.09 9.67
N GLN A 10 -9.11 16.67 10.85
CA GLN A 10 -7.94 17.52 11.06
C GLN A 10 -6.64 16.77 10.79
N ALA A 11 -6.52 15.51 11.26
CA ALA A 11 -5.36 14.69 10.98
C ALA A 11 -5.18 14.42 9.48
N LEU A 12 -6.28 14.09 8.77
CA LEU A 12 -6.25 13.84 7.33
C LEU A 12 -5.90 15.08 6.50
N ASP A 13 -6.41 16.25 6.88
CA ASP A 13 -6.12 17.53 6.21
C ASP A 13 -4.67 17.98 6.45
N ASN A 14 -4.14 17.71 7.65
CA ASN A 14 -2.76 18.08 8.01
C ASN A 14 -1.72 17.19 7.32
N TYR A 15 -2.02 15.91 7.10
CA TYR A 15 -1.06 14.95 6.56
C TYR A 15 -0.90 15.11 5.03
N PRO A 16 0.34 15.08 4.48
CA PRO A 16 1.63 14.87 5.14
C PRO A 16 2.40 16.16 5.51
N TYR A 17 1.77 17.33 5.40
CA TYR A 17 2.48 18.61 5.43
C TYR A 17 2.77 19.15 6.85
N TRP A 18 1.91 18.85 7.83
CA TRP A 18 2.09 19.27 9.22
C TRP A 18 2.04 18.06 10.16
N LEU A 19 3.19 17.43 10.37
CA LEU A 19 3.29 16.17 11.13
C LEU A 19 2.90 16.33 12.60
N GLU A 20 3.36 17.39 13.27
CA GLU A 20 3.01 17.65 14.68
C GLU A 20 1.50 17.77 14.87
N GLY A 21 0.83 18.60 14.06
CA GLY A 21 -0.63 18.75 14.12
C GLY A 21 -1.39 17.50 13.66
N THR A 22 -0.78 16.66 12.81
CA THR A 22 -1.34 15.34 12.46
C THR A 22 -1.33 14.42 13.67
N ILE A 23 -0.19 14.30 14.36
CA ILE A 23 -0.03 13.43 15.54
C ILE A 23 -0.94 13.89 16.68
N GLU A 24 -0.95 15.18 17.00
CA GLU A 24 -1.83 15.73 18.04
C GLU A 24 -3.30 15.41 17.74
N SER A 25 -3.73 15.62 16.49
CA SER A 25 -5.11 15.32 16.08
C SER A 25 -5.42 13.82 16.14
N LEU A 26 -4.47 12.95 15.78
CA LEU A 26 -4.64 11.51 15.89
C LEU A 26 -4.74 11.04 17.34
N ASP A 27 -3.93 11.59 18.25
CA ASP A 27 -4.00 11.29 19.68
C ASP A 27 -5.37 11.65 20.25
N TYR A 28 -5.90 12.83 19.90
CA TYR A 28 -7.26 13.18 20.26
C TYR A 28 -8.28 12.21 19.65
N ALA A 29 -8.19 11.90 18.36
CA ALA A 29 -9.13 10.98 17.70
C ALA A 29 -9.17 9.61 18.39
N LEU A 30 -8.00 9.01 18.65
CA LEU A 30 -7.88 7.70 19.31
C LEU A 30 -8.27 7.75 20.80
N SER A 31 -8.12 8.90 21.48
CA SER A 31 -8.63 9.05 22.85
C SER A 31 -10.16 8.98 22.93
N TYR A 32 -10.86 9.36 21.86
CA TYR A 32 -12.33 9.23 21.77
C TYR A 32 -12.77 7.86 21.24
N ASP A 33 -11.98 7.24 20.37
CA ASP A 33 -12.24 5.94 19.77
C ASP A 33 -10.91 5.24 19.41
N ASP A 34 -10.42 4.42 20.35
CA ASP A 34 -9.17 3.67 20.22
C ASP A 34 -9.22 2.58 19.13
N LYS A 35 -10.41 2.32 18.60
CA LYS A 35 -10.67 1.34 17.53
C LYS A 35 -10.91 1.98 16.17
N ASN A 36 -10.70 3.29 16.03
CA ASN A 36 -10.88 3.96 14.76
C ASN A 36 -9.84 3.47 13.73
N THR A 37 -10.26 2.62 12.79
CA THR A 37 -9.36 1.97 11.83
C THR A 37 -8.69 2.96 10.89
N THR A 38 -9.36 4.07 10.55
CA THR A 38 -8.79 5.12 9.69
C THR A 38 -7.68 5.89 10.43
N ALA A 39 -7.87 6.20 11.72
CA ALA A 39 -6.84 6.82 12.55
C ALA A 39 -5.63 5.89 12.72
N LEU A 40 -5.87 4.61 13.05
CA LEU A 40 -4.81 3.59 13.13
C LEU A 40 -4.06 3.43 11.81
N CYS A 41 -4.79 3.43 10.68
CA CYS A 41 -4.19 3.40 9.35
C CYS A 41 -3.27 4.61 9.11
N LEU A 42 -3.70 5.81 9.49
CA LEU A 42 -2.88 7.02 9.31
C LEU A 42 -1.64 6.99 10.20
N TYR A 43 -1.75 6.48 11.43
CA TYR A 43 -0.58 6.23 12.29
C TYR A 43 0.41 5.25 11.64
N GLY A 44 -0.09 4.13 11.11
CA GLY A 44 0.74 3.16 10.39
C GLY A 44 1.47 3.80 9.20
N ARG A 45 0.79 4.70 8.47
CA ARG A 45 1.40 5.47 7.38
C ARG A 45 2.48 6.43 7.86
N ILE A 46 2.28 7.16 8.97
CA ILE A 46 3.32 8.04 9.52
C ILE A 46 4.58 7.24 9.85
N HIS A 47 4.43 6.09 10.53
CA HIS A 47 5.56 5.22 10.87
C HIS A 47 6.31 4.74 9.61
N ALA A 48 5.59 4.26 8.59
CA ALA A 48 6.21 3.75 7.38
C ALA A 48 6.79 4.85 6.47
N GLU A 49 6.02 5.92 6.22
CA GLU A 49 6.30 6.93 5.20
C GLU A 49 7.25 8.02 5.73
N GLN A 50 7.16 8.38 7.02
CA GLN A 50 7.92 9.50 7.61
C GLN A 50 9.08 9.03 8.49
N LEU A 51 8.89 7.93 9.24
CA LEU A 51 9.88 7.46 10.21
C LEU A 51 10.70 6.27 9.71
N GLN A 52 10.31 5.64 8.59
CA GLN A 52 10.87 4.37 8.10
C GLN A 52 10.82 3.24 9.15
N ASP A 53 9.93 3.37 10.13
CA ASP A 53 9.67 2.37 11.16
C ASP A 53 8.62 1.38 10.65
N TYR A 54 9.08 0.44 9.83
CA TYR A 54 8.19 -0.52 9.19
C TYR A 54 7.57 -1.51 10.17
N GLU A 55 8.28 -1.92 11.22
CA GLU A 55 7.73 -2.82 12.24
C GLU A 55 6.67 -2.13 13.10
N GLY A 56 6.90 -0.87 13.49
CA GLY A 56 5.85 -0.06 14.14
C GLY A 56 4.63 0.13 13.25
N ALA A 57 4.84 0.43 11.96
CA ALA A 57 3.76 0.56 10.99
C ALA A 57 2.93 -0.73 10.83
N LYS A 58 3.60 -1.88 10.75
CA LYS A 58 2.96 -3.22 10.69
C LYS A 58 2.02 -3.41 11.87
N ASN A 59 2.45 -3.08 13.08
CA ASN A 59 1.61 -3.21 14.28
C ASN A 59 0.32 -2.38 14.19
N TYR A 60 0.36 -1.14 13.69
CA TYR A 60 -0.83 -0.31 13.53
C TYR A 60 -1.77 -0.86 12.45
N PHE A 61 -1.23 -1.30 11.31
CA PHE A 61 -2.04 -1.88 10.25
C PHE A 61 -2.69 -3.20 10.66
N GLN A 62 -1.96 -4.06 11.38
CA GLN A 62 -2.48 -5.31 11.94
C GLN A 62 -3.60 -5.05 12.95
N GLN A 63 -3.44 -4.06 13.82
CA GLN A 63 -4.50 -3.63 14.74
C GLN A 63 -5.75 -3.21 13.96
N ALA A 64 -5.62 -2.34 12.95
CA ALA A 64 -6.75 -1.86 12.15
C ALA A 64 -7.52 -3.01 11.48
N ILE A 65 -6.84 -3.95 10.82
CA ILE A 65 -7.50 -5.10 10.17
C ILE A 65 -8.08 -6.11 11.16
N SER A 66 -7.55 -6.19 12.39
CA SER A 66 -8.09 -7.04 13.44
C SER A 66 -9.39 -6.51 14.02
N ILE A 67 -9.57 -5.18 13.98
CA ILE A 67 -10.81 -4.50 14.39
C ILE A 67 -11.86 -4.64 13.30
N ASP A 68 -11.50 -4.31 12.05
CA ASP A 68 -12.38 -4.43 10.91
C ASP A 68 -11.63 -4.91 9.67
N ILE A 69 -11.93 -6.13 9.24
CA ILE A 69 -11.40 -6.69 7.99
C ILE A 69 -11.85 -5.88 6.76
N HIS A 70 -12.91 -5.07 6.89
CA HIS A 70 -13.40 -4.16 5.87
C HIS A 70 -12.83 -2.73 6.01
N ALA A 71 -11.76 -2.52 6.78
CA ALA A 71 -10.92 -1.31 6.70
C ALA A 71 -10.12 -1.28 5.38
N LEU A 72 -10.83 -1.06 4.26
CA LEU A 72 -10.33 -1.22 2.90
C LEU A 72 -9.11 -0.35 2.59
N GLU A 73 -9.03 0.82 3.21
CA GLU A 73 -7.94 1.78 3.07
C GLU A 73 -6.60 1.24 3.58
N VAL A 74 -6.61 0.28 4.53
CA VAL A 74 -5.40 -0.24 5.16
C VAL A 74 -4.56 -1.06 4.19
N TYR A 75 -5.21 -1.89 3.36
CA TYR A 75 -4.52 -2.91 2.58
C TYR A 75 -3.43 -2.37 1.65
N PRO A 76 -3.66 -1.33 0.81
CA PRO A 76 -2.61 -0.85 -0.08
C PRO A 76 -1.39 -0.29 0.64
N HIS A 77 -1.59 0.35 1.80
CA HIS A 77 -0.52 0.91 2.63
C HIS A 77 0.25 -0.20 3.35
N TYR A 78 -0.46 -1.14 3.99
CA TYR A 78 0.18 -2.25 4.67
C TYR A 78 0.99 -3.13 3.71
N ILE A 79 0.44 -3.44 2.52
CA ILE A 79 1.19 -4.18 1.51
C ILE A 79 2.45 -3.41 1.08
N GLU A 80 2.38 -2.10 0.90
CA GLU A 80 3.58 -1.31 0.56
C GLU A 80 4.63 -1.38 1.67
N THR A 81 4.23 -1.25 2.93
CA THR A 81 5.13 -1.38 4.09
C THR A 81 5.83 -2.73 4.09
N LEU A 82 5.12 -3.83 3.85
CA LEU A 82 5.72 -5.17 3.74
C LEU A 82 6.71 -5.24 2.57
N LEU A 83 6.39 -4.62 1.42
CA LEU A 83 7.29 -4.58 0.26
C LEU A 83 8.54 -3.71 0.47
N LEU A 84 8.46 -2.68 1.32
CA LEU A 84 9.58 -1.83 1.71
C LEU A 84 10.47 -2.49 2.77
N ASN A 85 9.86 -3.23 3.70
CA ASN A 85 10.56 -4.00 4.73
C ASN A 85 11.13 -5.34 4.22
N GLU A 86 10.95 -5.65 2.93
CA GLU A 86 11.36 -6.90 2.29
C GLU A 86 10.63 -8.17 2.78
N ASP A 87 9.48 -8.02 3.46
CA ASP A 87 8.60 -9.09 3.94
C ASP A 87 7.76 -9.71 2.81
N PHE A 88 8.42 -10.25 1.78
CA PHE A 88 7.77 -10.65 0.53
C PHE A 88 6.75 -11.79 0.66
N GLU A 89 6.97 -12.74 1.57
CA GLU A 89 6.03 -13.84 1.80
C GLU A 89 4.75 -13.36 2.47
N GLU A 90 4.87 -12.45 3.45
CA GLU A 90 3.73 -11.84 4.13
C GLU A 90 2.96 -10.94 3.16
N ALA A 91 3.67 -10.14 2.35
CA ALA A 91 3.07 -9.31 1.32
C ALA A 91 2.24 -10.14 0.34
N GLN A 92 2.75 -11.31 -0.11
CA GLN A 92 2.02 -12.20 -1.01
C GLN A 92 0.71 -12.71 -0.37
N LYS A 93 0.78 -13.19 0.88
CA LYS A 93 -0.41 -13.66 1.61
C LYS A 93 -1.45 -12.56 1.77
N LEU A 94 -1.02 -11.35 2.13
CA LEU A 94 -1.93 -10.21 2.29
C LEU A 94 -2.55 -9.77 0.96
N ILE A 95 -1.79 -9.77 -0.13
CA ILE A 95 -2.30 -9.49 -1.48
C ILE A 95 -3.37 -10.50 -1.89
N ASP A 96 -3.13 -11.79 -1.64
CA ASP A 96 -4.07 -12.86 -2.00
C ASP A 96 -5.36 -12.72 -1.20
N PHE A 97 -5.26 -12.45 0.11
CA PHE A 97 -6.41 -12.19 0.96
C PHE A 97 -7.18 -10.93 0.53
N ALA A 98 -6.49 -9.79 0.37
CA ALA A 98 -7.10 -8.51 0.04
C ALA A 98 -7.95 -8.59 -1.24
N GLN A 99 -7.51 -9.32 -2.27
CA GLN A 99 -8.27 -9.50 -3.51
C GLN A 99 -9.62 -10.21 -3.34
N THR A 100 -9.81 -10.96 -2.24
CA THR A 100 -11.08 -11.62 -1.91
C THR A 100 -12.11 -10.66 -1.29
N ILE A 101 -11.66 -9.52 -0.77
CA ILE A 101 -12.49 -8.57 -0.03
C ILE A 101 -13.35 -7.74 -0.98
N LYS A 102 -14.65 -7.68 -0.69
CA LYS A 102 -15.59 -6.84 -1.44
C LYS A 102 -15.30 -5.36 -1.17
N GLY A 103 -15.24 -4.56 -2.24
CA GLY A 103 -15.02 -3.11 -2.15
C GLY A 103 -13.55 -2.68 -2.22
N VAL A 104 -12.60 -3.60 -2.06
CA VAL A 104 -11.17 -3.26 -2.17
C VAL A 104 -10.86 -2.68 -3.55
N LYS A 105 -9.92 -1.73 -3.60
CA LYS A 105 -9.37 -1.18 -4.85
C LYS A 105 -8.49 -2.23 -5.55
N LYS A 106 -9.13 -3.18 -6.24
CA LYS A 106 -8.45 -4.35 -6.84
C LYS A 106 -7.30 -4.00 -7.78
N VAL A 107 -7.44 -2.91 -8.54
CA VAL A 107 -6.38 -2.40 -9.43
C VAL A 107 -5.13 -2.05 -8.62
N GLU A 108 -5.30 -1.32 -7.52
CA GLU A 108 -4.20 -0.92 -6.64
C GLU A 108 -3.50 -2.14 -6.01
N ILE A 109 -4.26 -3.11 -5.52
CA ILE A 109 -3.72 -4.36 -4.97
C ILE A 109 -2.94 -5.15 -6.05
N LYS A 110 -3.46 -5.22 -7.27
CA LYS A 110 -2.75 -5.89 -8.39
C LYS A 110 -1.48 -5.16 -8.79
N LEU A 111 -1.43 -3.82 -8.69
CA LEU A 111 -0.21 -3.06 -8.91
C LEU A 111 0.84 -3.36 -7.84
N LYS A 112 0.45 -3.56 -6.57
CA LYS A 112 1.37 -4.05 -5.53
C LYS A 112 1.91 -5.45 -5.84
N LEU A 113 1.07 -6.34 -6.39
CA LEU A 113 1.54 -7.66 -6.87
C LEU A 113 2.53 -7.55 -8.04
N VAL A 114 2.35 -6.58 -8.95
CA VAL A 114 3.35 -6.29 -10.00
C VAL A 114 4.67 -5.86 -9.35
N SER A 115 4.63 -4.98 -8.34
CA SER A 115 5.81 -4.54 -7.59
C SER A 115 6.53 -5.68 -6.86
N LEU A 116 5.78 -6.62 -6.27
CA LEU A 116 6.32 -7.82 -5.64
C LEU A 116 7.04 -8.72 -6.65
N LEU A 117 6.38 -9.02 -7.78
CA LEU A 117 6.97 -9.82 -8.86
C LEU A 117 8.21 -9.14 -9.45
N GLU A 118 8.23 -7.81 -9.51
CA GLU A 118 9.40 -7.05 -9.94
C GLU A 118 10.58 -7.21 -8.97
N ARG A 119 10.34 -7.11 -7.65
CA ARG A 119 11.36 -7.33 -6.61
C ARG A 119 11.90 -8.76 -6.60
N GLN A 120 11.06 -9.75 -6.89
CA GLN A 120 11.44 -11.15 -7.07
C GLN A 120 12.10 -11.46 -8.43
N LEU A 121 12.39 -10.44 -9.25
CA LEU A 121 12.97 -10.56 -10.60
C LEU A 121 12.11 -11.37 -11.59
N ALA A 122 10.83 -11.59 -11.28
CA ALA A 122 9.87 -12.31 -12.09
C ALA A 122 9.25 -11.43 -13.19
N PHE A 123 10.10 -10.68 -13.93
CA PHE A 123 9.69 -9.62 -14.85
C PHE A 123 8.67 -10.04 -15.92
N LYS A 124 8.77 -11.27 -16.44
CA LYS A 124 7.79 -11.79 -17.41
C LYS A 124 6.40 -11.95 -16.80
N LYS A 125 6.33 -12.44 -15.55
CA LYS A 125 5.06 -12.58 -14.81
C LYS A 125 4.50 -11.18 -14.49
N ALA A 126 5.36 -10.27 -14.02
CA ALA A 126 4.99 -8.88 -13.75
C ALA A 126 4.38 -8.19 -14.99
N LEU A 127 5.02 -8.28 -16.16
CA LEU A 127 4.50 -7.73 -17.42
C LEU A 127 3.17 -8.36 -17.85
N LYS A 128 3.02 -9.68 -17.69
CA LYS A 128 1.76 -10.36 -18.03
C LYS A 128 0.62 -9.88 -17.15
N LEU A 129 0.87 -9.72 -15.84
CA LEU A 129 -0.11 -9.20 -14.90
C LEU A 129 -0.45 -7.73 -15.21
N LEU A 130 0.56 -6.89 -15.44
CA LEU A 130 0.37 -5.46 -15.74
C LEU A 130 -0.51 -5.24 -16.98
N LYS A 131 -0.36 -6.07 -18.02
CA LYS A 131 -1.25 -6.04 -19.20
C LYS A 131 -2.70 -6.36 -18.85
N LYS A 132 -2.94 -7.29 -17.93
CA LYS A 132 -4.31 -7.57 -17.44
C LYS A 132 -4.86 -6.39 -16.66
N VAL A 133 -4.06 -5.79 -15.78
CA VAL A 133 -4.45 -4.60 -15.01
C VAL A 133 -4.85 -3.46 -15.96
N LYS A 134 -4.10 -3.24 -17.04
CA LYS A 134 -4.42 -2.23 -18.06
C LYS A 134 -5.79 -2.44 -18.73
N LEU A 135 -6.23 -3.69 -18.91
CA LEU A 135 -7.54 -4.01 -19.49
C LEU A 135 -8.70 -3.81 -18.51
N GLU A 136 -8.44 -3.96 -17.21
CA GLU A 136 -9.44 -3.79 -16.15
C GLU A 136 -9.59 -2.34 -15.70
N LEU A 137 -8.65 -1.48 -16.08
CA LEU A 137 -8.64 -0.08 -15.68
C LEU A 137 -9.76 0.69 -16.38
N ILE A 138 -10.65 1.30 -15.58
CA ILE A 138 -11.78 2.09 -16.07
C ILE A 138 -11.47 3.59 -16.01
N VAL A 139 -10.59 4.01 -15.08
CA VAL A 139 -10.30 5.41 -14.77
C VAL A 139 -8.83 5.72 -15.02
N SER A 140 -8.51 6.94 -15.45
CA SER A 140 -7.16 7.34 -15.86
C SER A 140 -6.13 7.46 -14.73
N GLU A 141 -6.53 7.40 -13.46
CA GLU A 141 -5.68 7.66 -12.28
C GLU A 141 -4.37 6.84 -12.27
N HIS A 142 -4.41 5.59 -12.74
CA HIS A 142 -3.23 4.72 -12.76
C HIS A 142 -2.51 4.64 -14.12
N ASN A 143 -2.95 5.37 -15.15
CA ASN A 143 -2.40 5.24 -16.50
C ASN A 143 -0.89 5.51 -16.53
N TYR A 144 -0.46 6.63 -15.95
CA TYR A 144 0.94 7.02 -15.91
C TYR A 144 1.79 5.96 -15.19
N GLN A 145 1.34 5.50 -14.03
CA GLN A 145 2.03 4.47 -13.25
C GLN A 145 2.18 3.15 -14.02
N ILE A 146 1.13 2.73 -14.74
CA ILE A 146 1.15 1.50 -15.55
C ILE A 146 2.15 1.63 -16.70
N GLU A 147 2.13 2.75 -17.42
CA GLU A 147 3.02 2.98 -18.56
C GLU A 147 4.49 3.03 -18.15
N GLU A 148 4.82 3.76 -17.09
CA GLU A 148 6.20 3.84 -16.58
C GLU A 148 6.67 2.49 -16.02
N THR A 149 5.78 1.76 -15.34
CA THR A 149 6.09 0.40 -14.87
C THR A 149 6.32 -0.56 -16.04
N GLU A 150 5.54 -0.47 -17.12
CA GLU A 150 5.74 -1.29 -18.31
C GLU A 150 7.09 -1.01 -18.97
N LYS A 151 7.45 0.27 -19.15
CA LYS A 151 8.76 0.68 -19.69
C LYS A 151 9.91 0.14 -18.82
N ARG A 152 9.82 0.35 -17.50
CA ARG A 152 10.83 -0.12 -16.53
C ARG A 152 11.01 -1.62 -16.58
N LEU A 153 9.92 -2.40 -16.59
CA LEU A 153 9.98 -3.86 -16.64
C LEU A 153 10.56 -4.39 -17.95
N LYS A 154 10.23 -3.80 -19.10
CA LYS A 154 10.80 -4.16 -20.41
C LYS A 154 12.31 -3.95 -20.43
N SER A 155 12.78 -2.79 -19.97
CA SER A 155 14.21 -2.47 -19.87
C SER A 155 14.97 -3.46 -18.97
N LYS A 156 14.40 -3.79 -17.81
CA LYS A 156 14.97 -4.80 -16.88
C LYS A 156 15.05 -6.19 -17.51
N LEU A 157 14.03 -6.60 -18.28
CA LEU A 157 14.01 -7.89 -18.97
C LEU A 157 15.11 -8.00 -20.03
N GLU A 158 15.31 -6.97 -20.84
CA GLU A 158 16.37 -6.92 -21.84
C GLU A 158 17.76 -7.02 -21.20
N THR A 159 18.00 -6.25 -20.15
CA THR A 159 19.26 -6.24 -19.41
C THR A 159 19.56 -7.60 -18.79
N ASN A 160 18.55 -8.25 -18.20
CA ASN A 160 18.69 -9.59 -17.62
C ASN A 160 19.00 -10.66 -18.70
N SER A 161 18.38 -10.55 -19.88
CA SER A 161 18.65 -11.47 -21.00
C SER A 161 20.09 -11.37 -21.52
N LYS A 162 20.66 -10.15 -21.56
CA LYS A 162 22.07 -9.91 -21.96
C LYS A 162 23.06 -10.50 -20.94
N LYS A 163 22.76 -10.44 -19.64
CA LYS A 163 23.59 -11.09 -18.59
C LYS A 163 23.61 -12.61 -18.74
N LYS A 164 22.47 -13.24 -19.07
CA LYS A 164 22.40 -14.70 -19.28
C LYS A 164 23.16 -15.19 -20.52
N LYS A 165 23.34 -14.34 -21.54
CA LYS A 165 24.13 -14.69 -22.75
C LYS A 165 25.64 -14.52 -22.56
N ARG A 166 26.08 -13.84 -21.51
CA ARG A 166 27.50 -13.57 -21.20
C ARG A 166 28.09 -14.53 -20.15
N LYS A 167 27.25 -15.35 -19.51
CA LYS A 167 27.65 -16.49 -18.68
C LYS A 167 27.57 -17.74 -19.53
#